data_AF-A0A948D0E9-F1
#
_entry.id   AF-A0A948D0E9-F1
#
_cell.length_a   1.000
_cell.length_b   1.000
_cell.length_c   1.000
_cell.angle_alpha   90.00
_cell.angle_beta   90.00
_cell.angle_gamma   90.00
#
_symmetry.space_group_name_H-M   'P 1'
#
loop_
_entity.id
_entity.type
_entity.pdbx_description
1 polymer ?
#
loop_
_entity_poly.entity_id
_entity_poly.type
_entity_poly.pdbx_seq_one_letter_code
_entity_poly.pdbx_strand_id
1 'polypeptide(L)'
;YAKQLINQTIEVYDGYYLYLLTRIENIVGIDTETGDTLKSNIENEKTWLQTQRVNIVEADSVEETEAVATNLNNYFAEKKPLLKKVIGIITSSRVNKSLISLTDVKTRTANHIANLTELDKDTKTVASILTEYTEKLNQVNEKYILARDGFLSLSSTDTVDQDYTTHLNTLKEAKDLLLEADILRANIVTELIKIKASTVGGAGDLSATGEGSVLMSGELTTTVTSEQNTAVVVYDLAGDLAVESVGETAIESVGRKVTYSNFTQATITGTDYVILVTGTITEVTATGTGRAYLTGTGTYQNATGTSQSFDATNGVVYNIITS
;
A
#
# COMPACT_ATOMS: atom_id res chain seq x y z
N TYR A 1 -44.30 -9.39 -11.33
CA TYR A 1 -43.44 -8.34 -10.74
C TYR A 1 -42.74 -8.82 -9.48
N ALA A 2 -43.45 -9.25 -8.42
CA ALA A 2 -42.83 -9.71 -7.17
C ALA A 2 -41.79 -10.84 -7.34
N LYS A 3 -42.12 -11.92 -8.09
CA LYS A 3 -41.16 -12.99 -8.41
C LYS A 3 -39.88 -12.50 -9.09
N GLN A 4 -40.01 -11.54 -10.00
CA GLN A 4 -38.87 -10.97 -10.72
C GLN A 4 -37.94 -10.21 -9.78
N LEU A 5 -38.50 -9.41 -8.87
CA LEU A 5 -37.73 -8.70 -7.86
C LEU A 5 -36.99 -9.66 -6.93
N ILE A 6 -37.65 -10.73 -6.47
CA ILE A 6 -37.03 -11.75 -5.62
C ILE A 6 -35.90 -12.47 -6.36
N ASN A 7 -36.10 -12.85 -7.63
CA ASN A 7 -35.04 -13.44 -8.45
C ASN A 7 -33.84 -12.50 -8.65
N GLN A 8 -34.07 -11.21 -8.90
CA GLN A 8 -33.01 -10.21 -9.00
C GLN A 8 -32.24 -10.09 -7.68
N THR A 9 -32.92 -10.12 -6.54
CA THR A 9 -32.28 -10.13 -5.23
C THR A 9 -31.38 -11.35 -5.07
N ILE A 10 -31.86 -12.56 -5.39
CA ILE A 10 -31.07 -13.79 -5.33
C ILE A 10 -29.82 -13.69 -6.23
N GLU A 11 -29.96 -13.15 -7.45
CA GLU A 11 -28.85 -12.94 -8.39
C GLU A 11 -27.77 -12.01 -7.82
N VAL A 12 -28.18 -10.91 -7.20
CA VAL A 12 -27.25 -9.97 -6.56
C VAL A 12 -26.46 -10.66 -5.45
N TYR A 13 -27.12 -11.44 -4.60
CA TYR A 13 -26.44 -12.15 -3.51
C TYR A 13 -25.55 -13.29 -4.01
N ASP A 14 -25.97 -14.04 -5.03
CA ASP A 14 -25.13 -15.08 -5.65
C ASP A 14 -23.86 -14.49 -6.24
N GLY A 15 -23.98 -13.36 -6.94
CA GLY A 15 -22.82 -12.59 -7.44
C GLY A 15 -21.93 -12.08 -6.31
N TYR A 16 -22.52 -11.63 -5.20
CA TYR A 16 -21.76 -11.19 -4.03
C TYR A 16 -20.99 -12.32 -3.35
N TYR A 17 -21.60 -13.50 -3.18
CA TYR A 17 -20.90 -14.68 -2.64
C TYR A 17 -19.77 -15.14 -3.56
N LEU A 18 -19.99 -15.16 -4.88
CA LEU A 18 -18.93 -15.47 -5.84
C LEU A 18 -17.76 -14.47 -5.70
N TYR A 19 -18.06 -13.18 -5.58
CA TYR A 19 -17.05 -12.17 -5.33
C TYR A 19 -16.25 -12.45 -4.04
N LEU A 20 -16.91 -12.80 -2.93
CA LEU A 20 -16.24 -13.12 -1.68
C LEU A 20 -15.35 -14.35 -1.79
N LEU A 21 -15.82 -15.43 -2.43
CA LEU A 21 -15.02 -16.64 -2.68
C LEU A 21 -13.75 -16.32 -3.46
N THR A 22 -13.89 -15.62 -4.60
CA THR A 22 -12.74 -15.20 -5.41
C THR A 22 -11.77 -14.34 -4.60
N ARG A 23 -12.26 -13.47 -3.71
CA ARG A 23 -11.39 -12.68 -2.84
C ARG A 23 -10.63 -13.53 -1.81
N ILE A 24 -11.28 -14.50 -1.18
CA ILE A 24 -10.63 -15.40 -0.22
C ILE A 24 -9.54 -16.24 -0.92
N GLU A 25 -9.82 -16.75 -2.11
CA GLU A 25 -8.87 -17.59 -2.87
C GLU A 25 -7.60 -16.85 -3.30
N ASN A 26 -7.73 -15.56 -3.64
CA ASN A 26 -6.66 -14.79 -4.27
C ASN A 26 -5.91 -13.85 -3.32
N ILE A 27 -6.37 -13.69 -2.07
CA ILE A 27 -5.76 -12.75 -1.14
C ILE A 27 -4.61 -13.42 -0.36
N VAL A 28 -3.45 -12.78 -0.39
CA VAL A 28 -2.33 -13.13 0.49
C VAL A 28 -2.61 -12.57 1.89
N GLY A 29 -2.36 -13.37 2.93
CA GLY A 29 -2.47 -12.94 4.32
C GLY A 29 -3.70 -13.47 5.07
N ILE A 30 -4.44 -14.41 4.49
CA ILE A 30 -5.34 -15.33 5.23
C ILE A 30 -4.59 -16.65 5.38
N ASP A 31 -4.57 -17.26 6.57
CA ASP A 31 -4.05 -18.61 6.75
C ASP A 31 -4.99 -19.65 6.11
N THR A 32 -4.43 -20.77 5.64
CA THR A 32 -5.18 -21.77 4.88
C THR A 32 -6.42 -22.29 5.60
N GLU A 33 -6.31 -22.57 6.90
CA GLU A 33 -7.41 -23.10 7.71
C GLU A 33 -8.59 -22.12 7.81
N THR A 34 -8.29 -20.85 8.13
CA THR A 34 -9.30 -19.80 8.16
C THR A 34 -9.91 -19.60 6.76
N GLY A 35 -9.08 -19.57 5.72
CA GLY A 35 -9.53 -19.43 4.33
C GLY A 35 -10.49 -20.54 3.91
N ASP A 36 -10.14 -21.79 4.19
CA ASP A 36 -10.96 -22.96 3.86
C ASP A 36 -12.29 -22.97 4.64
N THR A 37 -12.26 -22.61 5.92
CA THR A 37 -13.46 -22.49 6.75
C THR A 37 -14.42 -21.43 6.19
N LEU A 38 -13.90 -20.24 5.83
CA LEU A 38 -14.73 -19.16 5.29
C LEU A 38 -15.30 -19.52 3.91
N LYS A 39 -14.52 -20.17 3.05
CA LYS A 39 -15.01 -20.67 1.74
C LYS A 39 -16.14 -21.67 1.91
N SER A 40 -15.94 -22.69 2.74
CA SER A 40 -16.94 -23.72 3.02
C SER A 40 -18.25 -23.10 3.53
N ASN A 41 -18.17 -22.14 4.44
CA ASN A 41 -19.35 -21.42 4.91
C ASN A 41 -20.06 -20.70 3.75
N ILE A 42 -19.37 -19.90 2.95
CA ILE A 42 -19.98 -19.16 1.83
C ILE A 42 -20.56 -20.10 0.75
N GLU A 43 -19.93 -21.24 0.47
CA GLU A 43 -20.46 -22.26 -0.44
C GLU A 43 -21.76 -22.88 0.07
N ASN A 44 -21.88 -23.11 1.37
CA ASN A 44 -23.14 -23.55 2.00
C ASN A 44 -24.24 -22.49 1.84
N GLU A 45 -23.91 -21.21 2.05
CA GLU A 45 -24.87 -20.11 1.86
C GLU A 45 -25.33 -20.00 0.39
N LYS A 46 -24.40 -20.18 -0.55
CA LYS A 46 -24.69 -20.18 -2.00
C LYS A 46 -25.63 -21.33 -2.38
N THR A 47 -25.40 -22.52 -1.82
CA THR A 47 -26.27 -23.69 -2.03
C THR A 47 -27.69 -23.43 -1.53
N TRP A 48 -27.83 -22.81 -0.35
CA TRP A 48 -29.14 -22.43 0.18
C TRP A 48 -29.87 -21.42 -0.71
N LEU A 49 -29.17 -20.41 -1.25
CA LEU A 49 -29.76 -19.46 -2.19
C LEU A 49 -30.25 -20.13 -3.49
N GLN A 50 -29.52 -21.13 -3.99
CA GLN A 50 -29.93 -21.89 -5.17
C GLN A 50 -31.26 -22.63 -4.92
N THR A 51 -31.46 -23.18 -3.72
CA THR A 51 -32.74 -23.77 -3.32
C THR A 51 -33.87 -22.74 -3.31
N GLN A 52 -33.64 -21.54 -2.77
CA GLN A 52 -34.66 -20.47 -2.80
C GLN A 52 -34.99 -20.01 -4.22
N ARG A 53 -34.01 -20.07 -5.13
CA ARG A 53 -34.22 -19.77 -6.56
C ARG A 53 -35.18 -20.76 -7.22
N VAL A 54 -35.08 -22.04 -6.88
CA VAL A 54 -36.03 -23.06 -7.35
C VAL A 54 -37.41 -22.76 -6.77
N ASN A 55 -37.51 -22.52 -5.46
CA ASN A 55 -38.78 -22.24 -4.78
C ASN A 55 -39.54 -21.05 -5.39
N ILE A 56 -38.85 -19.96 -5.75
CA ILE A 56 -39.53 -18.79 -6.35
C ILE A 56 -39.96 -19.03 -7.81
N VAL A 57 -39.25 -19.87 -8.55
CA VAL A 57 -39.63 -20.27 -9.91
C VAL A 57 -40.90 -21.12 -9.84
N GLU A 58 -40.95 -22.07 -8.91
CA GLU A 58 -42.05 -23.03 -8.73
C GLU A 58 -43.27 -22.46 -7.99
N ALA A 59 -43.15 -21.34 -7.27
CA ALA A 59 -44.24 -20.76 -6.49
C ALA A 59 -45.45 -20.38 -7.37
N ASP A 60 -46.60 -21.04 -7.25
CA ASP A 60 -47.78 -20.78 -8.09
C ASP A 60 -48.78 -19.81 -7.46
N SER A 61 -48.56 -19.43 -6.19
CA SER A 61 -49.42 -18.48 -5.47
C SER A 61 -48.68 -17.24 -4.96
N VAL A 62 -49.48 -16.22 -4.59
CA VAL A 62 -48.96 -15.02 -3.91
C VAL A 62 -48.40 -15.39 -2.54
N GLU A 63 -49.07 -16.27 -1.82
CA GLU A 63 -48.67 -16.74 -0.48
C GLU A 63 -47.31 -17.45 -0.51
N GLU A 64 -47.07 -18.29 -1.52
CA GLU A 64 -45.77 -18.95 -1.72
C GLU A 64 -44.66 -17.95 -2.08
N THR A 65 -44.98 -16.94 -2.90
CA THR A 65 -44.05 -15.86 -3.25
C THR A 65 -43.65 -15.04 -2.02
N GLU A 66 -44.62 -14.70 -1.16
CA GLU A 66 -44.40 -13.96 0.09
C GLU A 66 -43.62 -14.79 1.12
N ALA A 67 -43.86 -16.10 1.18
CA ALA A 67 -43.12 -17.01 2.04
C ALA A 67 -41.63 -17.05 1.65
N VAL A 68 -41.30 -17.14 0.34
CA VAL A 68 -39.91 -17.10 -0.13
C VAL A 68 -39.26 -15.75 0.19
N ALA A 69 -39.97 -14.63 -0.02
CA ALA A 69 -39.45 -13.31 0.32
C ALA A 69 -39.16 -13.16 1.82
N THR A 70 -40.06 -13.66 2.68
CA THR A 70 -39.90 -13.65 4.13
C THR A 70 -38.71 -14.50 4.58
N ASN A 71 -38.58 -15.70 4.00
CA ASN A 71 -37.45 -16.59 4.27
C ASN A 71 -36.11 -15.96 3.87
N LEU A 72 -36.03 -15.31 2.71
CA LEU A 72 -34.84 -14.58 2.28
C LEU A 72 -34.48 -13.46 3.25
N ASN A 73 -35.45 -12.63 3.63
CA ASN A 73 -35.21 -11.53 4.57
C ASN A 73 -34.70 -12.02 5.93
N ASN A 74 -35.34 -13.04 6.50
CA ASN A 74 -34.92 -13.62 7.78
C ASN A 74 -33.53 -14.25 7.68
N TYR A 75 -33.26 -14.95 6.59
CA TYR A 75 -31.97 -15.57 6.35
C TYR A 75 -30.86 -14.53 6.29
N PHE A 76 -31.02 -13.45 5.52
CA PHE A 76 -29.97 -12.42 5.44
C PHE A 76 -29.77 -11.66 6.75
N ALA A 77 -30.85 -11.45 7.52
CA ALA A 77 -30.73 -10.90 8.87
C ALA A 77 -29.89 -11.82 9.77
N GLU A 78 -30.13 -13.12 9.73
CA GLU A 78 -29.39 -14.13 10.49
C GLU A 78 -27.92 -14.25 10.03
N LYS A 79 -27.66 -14.20 8.72
CA LYS A 79 -26.32 -14.41 8.14
C LYS A 79 -25.46 -13.14 8.09
N LYS A 80 -25.98 -12.01 8.53
CA LYS A 80 -25.25 -10.74 8.61
C LYS A 80 -23.90 -10.84 9.36
N PRO A 81 -23.78 -11.57 10.50
CA PRO A 81 -22.50 -11.76 11.18
C PRO A 81 -21.47 -12.53 10.36
N LEU A 82 -21.88 -13.58 9.65
CA LEU A 82 -21.00 -14.33 8.76
C LEU A 82 -20.47 -13.45 7.63
N LEU A 83 -21.34 -12.68 6.97
CA LEU A 83 -20.95 -11.76 5.90
C LEU A 83 -19.93 -10.73 6.39
N LYS A 84 -20.20 -10.08 7.53
CA LYS A 84 -19.29 -9.11 8.13
C LYS A 84 -17.97 -9.71 8.57
N LYS A 85 -17.98 -10.94 9.11
CA LYS A 85 -16.77 -11.70 9.40
C LYS A 85 -15.91 -11.88 8.15
N VAL A 86 -16.48 -12.40 7.07
CA VAL A 86 -15.76 -12.63 5.82
C VAL A 86 -15.17 -11.32 5.26
N ILE A 87 -15.97 -10.26 5.19
CA ILE A 87 -15.52 -8.94 4.71
C ILE A 87 -14.40 -8.39 5.60
N GLY A 88 -14.56 -8.50 6.92
CA GLY A 88 -13.58 -8.05 7.92
C GLY A 88 -12.24 -8.76 7.75
N ILE A 89 -12.25 -10.08 7.57
CA ILE A 89 -11.04 -10.88 7.33
C ILE A 89 -10.38 -10.54 5.99
N ILE A 90 -11.15 -10.44 4.90
CA ILE A 90 -10.58 -9.99 3.61
C ILE A 90 -9.92 -8.61 3.75
N THR A 91 -10.54 -7.71 4.52
CA THR A 91 -10.01 -6.36 4.73
C THR A 91 -8.75 -6.38 5.59
N SER A 92 -8.73 -7.15 6.68
CA SER A 92 -7.57 -7.24 7.57
C SER A 92 -6.38 -7.92 6.91
N SER A 93 -6.60 -8.88 6.01
CA SER A 93 -5.53 -9.54 5.28
C SER A 93 -4.76 -8.63 4.33
N ARG A 94 -5.35 -7.52 3.87
CA ARG A 94 -4.60 -6.50 3.12
C ARG A 94 -3.56 -5.79 3.99
N VAL A 95 -3.90 -5.53 5.25
CA VAL A 95 -2.96 -5.00 6.24
C VAL A 95 -1.90 -6.06 6.54
N ASN A 96 -2.28 -7.32 6.74
CA ASN A 96 -1.34 -8.41 6.96
C ASN A 96 -0.33 -8.58 5.81
N LYS A 97 -0.80 -8.56 4.56
CA LYS A 97 0.06 -8.63 3.37
C LYS A 97 1.14 -7.53 3.40
N SER A 98 0.73 -6.31 3.75
CA SER A 98 1.65 -5.16 3.83
C SER A 98 2.63 -5.32 5.00
N LEU A 99 2.14 -5.78 6.16
CA LEU A 99 2.96 -6.08 7.34
C LEU A 99 4.02 -7.16 7.05
N ILE A 100 3.66 -8.24 6.35
CA ILE A 100 4.59 -9.29 5.92
C ILE A 100 5.69 -8.70 5.04
N SER A 101 5.31 -7.91 4.03
CA SER A 101 6.27 -7.26 3.13
C SER A 101 7.23 -6.32 3.87
N LEU A 102 6.73 -5.53 4.81
CA LEU A 102 7.54 -4.60 5.60
C LEU A 102 8.43 -5.34 6.61
N THR A 103 7.97 -6.46 7.15
CA THR A 103 8.77 -7.31 8.05
C THR A 103 9.95 -7.96 7.31
N ASP A 104 9.80 -8.34 6.03
CA ASP A 104 10.93 -8.79 5.21
C ASP A 104 12.01 -7.70 5.09
N VAL A 105 11.59 -6.45 4.83
CA VAL A 105 12.51 -5.29 4.76
C VAL A 105 13.24 -5.07 6.08
N LYS A 106 12.58 -5.26 7.23
CA LYS A 106 13.23 -5.23 8.55
C LYS A 106 14.40 -6.20 8.61
N THR A 107 14.16 -7.47 8.28
CA THR A 107 15.17 -8.53 8.32
C THR A 107 16.34 -8.24 7.38
N ARG A 108 16.05 -7.85 6.14
CA ARG A 108 17.07 -7.50 5.15
C ARG A 108 17.91 -6.29 5.58
N THR A 109 17.27 -5.28 6.17
CA THR A 109 17.96 -4.09 6.69
C THR A 109 18.88 -4.45 7.84
N ALA A 110 18.40 -5.26 8.81
CA ALA A 110 19.21 -5.70 9.94
C ALA A 110 20.49 -6.43 9.48
N ASN A 111 20.35 -7.37 8.54
CA ASN A 111 21.48 -8.08 7.95
C ASN A 111 22.45 -7.11 7.24
N HIS A 112 21.92 -6.11 6.54
CA HIS A 112 22.75 -5.15 5.83
C HIS A 112 23.52 -4.22 6.78
N ILE A 113 22.90 -3.77 7.87
CA ILE A 113 23.55 -3.01 8.94
C ILE A 113 24.67 -3.82 9.59
N ALA A 114 24.45 -5.11 9.86
CA ALA A 114 25.48 -5.99 10.42
C ALA A 114 26.71 -6.03 9.50
N ASN A 115 26.52 -6.29 8.20
CA ASN A 115 27.61 -6.30 7.21
C ASN A 115 28.33 -4.94 7.10
N LEU A 116 27.60 -3.82 7.14
CA LEU A 116 28.21 -2.48 7.09
C LEU A 116 29.02 -2.18 8.35
N THR A 117 28.58 -2.67 9.50
CA THR A 117 29.29 -2.53 10.78
C THR A 117 30.58 -3.35 10.79
N GLU A 118 30.57 -4.56 10.22
CA GLU A 118 31.78 -5.37 10.00
C GLU A 118 32.78 -4.69 9.06
N LEU A 119 32.31 -3.82 8.16
CA LEU A 119 33.13 -3.00 7.27
C LEU A 119 33.52 -1.63 7.88
N ASP A 120 33.40 -1.49 9.20
CA ASP A 120 33.71 -0.26 9.97
C ASP A 120 32.98 0.99 9.48
N LYS A 121 31.77 0.84 8.92
CA LYS A 121 30.91 1.97 8.54
C LYS A 121 30.08 2.46 9.73
N ASP A 122 29.84 3.77 9.80
CA ASP A 122 28.95 4.34 10.83
C ASP A 122 27.48 4.03 10.50
N THR A 123 26.91 3.10 11.25
CA THR A 123 25.52 2.62 11.08
C THR A 123 24.57 3.14 12.17
N LYS A 124 25.02 4.05 13.05
CA LYS A 124 24.24 4.46 14.24
C LYS A 124 22.85 5.01 13.90
N THR A 125 22.77 5.92 12.93
CA THR A 125 21.50 6.55 12.54
C THR A 125 20.53 5.52 11.95
N VAL A 126 20.99 4.71 10.99
CA VAL A 126 20.14 3.69 10.36
C VAL A 126 19.70 2.60 11.36
N ALA A 127 20.54 2.25 12.33
CA ALA A 127 20.18 1.31 13.40
C ALA A 127 19.11 1.89 14.34
N SER A 128 19.17 3.20 14.63
CA SER A 128 18.14 3.88 15.40
C SER A 128 16.79 3.88 14.67
N ILE A 129 16.78 4.23 13.37
CA ILE A 129 15.55 4.23 12.57
C ILE A 129 14.99 2.80 12.44
N LEU A 130 15.85 1.78 12.27
CA LEU A 130 15.42 0.38 12.24
C LEU A 130 14.74 -0.05 13.55
N THR A 131 15.19 0.48 14.69
CA THR A 131 14.57 0.20 16.00
C THR A 131 13.16 0.78 16.06
N GLU A 132 13.00 2.05 15.67
CA GLU A 132 11.68 2.71 15.61
C GLU A 132 10.74 2.02 14.61
N TYR A 133 11.26 1.68 13.42
CA TYR A 133 10.53 0.92 12.41
C TYR A 133 10.05 -0.43 12.94
N THR A 134 10.91 -1.15 13.67
CA THR A 134 10.57 -2.44 14.28
C THR A 134 9.45 -2.28 15.31
N GLU A 135 9.52 -1.25 16.14
CA GLU A 135 8.51 -0.95 17.13
C GLU A 135 7.15 -0.64 16.47
N LYS A 136 7.13 0.16 15.41
CA LYS A 136 5.90 0.42 14.64
C LYS A 136 5.33 -0.86 14.04
N LEU A 137 6.14 -1.74 13.46
CA LEU A 137 5.66 -3.02 12.94
C LEU A 137 5.07 -3.93 14.03
N ASN A 138 5.62 -3.91 15.25
CA ASN A 138 5.05 -4.64 16.38
C ASN A 138 3.66 -4.10 16.74
N GLN A 139 3.52 -2.78 16.84
CA GLN A 139 2.23 -2.13 17.12
C GLN A 139 1.19 -2.41 16.02
N VAL A 140 1.60 -2.39 14.73
CA VAL A 140 0.75 -2.81 13.62
C VAL A 140 0.27 -4.24 13.81
N ASN A 141 1.19 -5.15 14.14
CA ASN A 141 0.88 -6.56 14.33
C ASN A 141 -0.13 -6.79 15.47
N GLU A 142 0.05 -6.11 16.61
CA GLU A 142 -0.87 -6.19 17.74
C GLU A 142 -2.28 -5.73 17.35
N LYS A 143 -2.40 -4.57 16.69
CA LYS A 143 -3.68 -4.02 16.26
C LYS A 143 -4.33 -4.88 15.17
N TYR A 144 -3.53 -5.40 14.24
CA TYR A 144 -3.99 -6.34 13.22
C TYR A 144 -4.58 -7.61 13.85
N ILE A 145 -3.86 -8.27 14.77
CA ILE A 145 -4.32 -9.48 15.44
C ILE A 145 -5.61 -9.20 16.20
N LEU A 146 -5.66 -8.11 16.98
CA LEU A 146 -6.85 -7.72 17.73
C LEU A 146 -8.07 -7.51 16.82
N ALA A 147 -7.90 -6.82 15.68
CA ALA A 147 -8.98 -6.61 14.72
C ALA A 147 -9.41 -7.92 14.04
N ARG A 148 -8.44 -8.74 13.59
CA ARG A 148 -8.70 -10.04 12.95
C ARG A 148 -9.49 -10.96 13.86
N ASP A 149 -9.03 -11.14 15.09
CA ASP A 149 -9.66 -12.03 16.06
C ASP A 149 -11.05 -11.52 16.44
N GLY A 150 -11.20 -10.19 16.54
CA GLY A 150 -12.50 -9.52 16.65
C GLY A 150 -13.46 -9.90 15.52
N PHE A 151 -13.03 -9.77 14.26
CA PHE A 151 -13.85 -10.19 13.11
C PHE A 151 -14.20 -11.68 13.14
N LEU A 152 -13.26 -12.57 13.50
CA LEU A 152 -13.52 -14.01 13.63
C LEU A 152 -14.55 -14.33 14.72
N SER A 153 -14.65 -13.50 15.76
CA SER A 153 -15.59 -13.68 16.87
C SER A 153 -17.03 -13.25 16.57
N LEU A 154 -17.27 -12.51 15.47
CA LEU A 154 -18.61 -12.04 15.08
C LEU A 154 -19.59 -13.21 14.95
N SER A 155 -20.67 -13.17 15.72
CA SER A 155 -21.64 -14.26 15.82
C SER A 155 -23.06 -13.79 16.18
N SER A 156 -23.19 -12.75 17.02
CA SER A 156 -24.47 -12.16 17.40
C SER A 156 -25.03 -11.27 16.29
N THR A 157 -26.33 -11.36 16.00
CA THR A 157 -27.04 -10.46 15.07
C THR A 157 -27.28 -9.07 15.65
N ASP A 158 -27.45 -8.97 16.96
CA ASP A 158 -27.92 -7.74 17.62
C ASP A 158 -26.79 -6.71 17.78
N THR A 159 -25.57 -7.17 18.01
CA THR A 159 -24.39 -6.33 18.25
C THR A 159 -23.47 -6.23 17.03
N VAL A 160 -23.76 -6.97 15.96
CA VAL A 160 -22.84 -7.17 14.82
C VAL A 160 -22.35 -5.87 14.20
N ASP A 161 -23.20 -4.85 14.09
CA ASP A 161 -22.81 -3.58 13.47
C ASP A 161 -21.84 -2.79 14.34
N GLN A 162 -22.08 -2.78 15.65
CA GLN A 162 -21.23 -2.11 16.62
C GLN A 162 -19.89 -2.81 16.75
N ASP A 163 -19.90 -4.14 16.87
CA ASP A 163 -18.70 -4.96 17.00
C ASP A 163 -17.84 -4.85 15.73
N TYR A 164 -18.46 -4.97 14.55
CA TYR A 164 -17.78 -4.79 13.27
C TYR A 164 -17.14 -3.40 13.14
N THR A 165 -17.85 -2.34 13.55
CA THR A 165 -17.32 -0.96 13.50
C THR A 165 -16.14 -0.79 14.44
N THR A 166 -16.21 -1.39 15.63
CA THR A 166 -15.12 -1.38 16.62
C THR A 166 -13.87 -2.02 16.03
N HIS A 167 -13.97 -3.23 15.49
CA HIS A 167 -12.83 -3.93 14.88
C HIS A 167 -12.31 -3.23 13.63
N LEU A 168 -13.19 -2.60 12.84
CA LEU A 168 -12.78 -1.79 11.70
C LEU A 168 -11.96 -0.57 12.13
N ASN A 169 -12.31 0.09 13.24
CA ASN A 169 -11.53 1.20 13.76
C ASN A 169 -10.16 0.76 14.28
N THR A 170 -10.08 -0.38 14.98
CA THR A 170 -8.79 -0.99 15.35
C THR A 170 -7.93 -1.29 14.11
N LEU A 171 -8.55 -1.77 13.03
CA LEU A 171 -7.83 -2.03 11.79
C LEU A 171 -7.35 -0.74 11.09
N LYS A 172 -8.10 0.36 11.21
CA LYS A 172 -7.65 1.68 10.73
C LYS A 172 -6.41 2.15 11.50
N GLU A 173 -6.40 2.00 12.83
CA GLU A 173 -5.20 2.30 13.62
C GLU A 173 -3.98 1.47 13.16
N ALA A 174 -4.18 0.18 12.88
CA ALA A 174 -3.12 -0.66 12.32
C ALA A 174 -2.62 -0.14 10.96
N LYS A 175 -3.53 0.35 10.11
CA LYS A 175 -3.19 0.93 8.81
C LYS A 175 -2.40 2.23 8.95
N ASP A 176 -2.77 3.10 9.88
CA ASP A 176 -2.11 4.38 10.10
C ASP A 176 -0.68 4.16 10.62
N LEU A 177 -0.50 3.23 11.57
CA LEU A 177 0.82 2.78 12.03
C LEU A 177 1.65 2.16 10.90
N LEU A 178 1.01 1.46 9.96
CA LEU A 178 1.69 0.87 8.81
C LEU A 178 2.20 1.95 7.83
N LEU A 179 1.48 3.07 7.70
CA LEU A 179 1.94 4.23 6.94
C LEU A 179 3.16 4.87 7.60
N GLU A 180 3.15 5.03 8.93
CA GLU A 180 4.31 5.53 9.68
C GLU A 180 5.52 4.60 9.53
N ALA A 181 5.31 3.28 9.55
CA ALA A 181 6.36 2.31 9.27
C ALA A 181 6.91 2.47 7.84
N ASP A 182 6.05 2.67 6.83
CA ASP A 182 6.53 2.86 5.44
C ASP A 182 7.37 4.13 5.26
N ILE A 183 7.05 5.20 6.01
CA ILE A 183 7.87 6.41 6.09
C ILE A 183 9.26 6.09 6.66
N LEU A 184 9.31 5.39 7.80
CA LEU A 184 10.58 4.97 8.41
C LEU A 184 11.40 4.06 7.47
N ARG A 185 10.73 3.21 6.68
CA ARG A 185 11.39 2.42 5.62
C ARG A 185 12.07 3.32 4.59
N ALA A 186 11.42 4.38 4.13
CA ALA A 186 12.03 5.34 3.20
C ALA A 186 13.26 6.05 3.81
N ASN A 187 13.18 6.39 5.11
CA ASN A 187 14.31 6.97 5.85
C ASN A 187 15.47 5.98 5.99
N ILE A 188 15.19 4.69 6.26
CA ILE A 188 16.21 3.62 6.28
C ILE A 188 16.95 3.57 4.94
N VAL A 189 16.22 3.55 3.82
CA VAL A 189 16.82 3.50 2.48
C VAL A 189 17.74 4.71 2.26
N THR A 190 17.27 5.90 2.65
CA THR A 190 18.03 7.14 2.55
C THR A 190 19.33 7.09 3.36
N GLU A 191 19.30 6.58 4.60
CA GLU A 191 20.51 6.43 5.42
C GLU A 191 21.47 5.36 4.90
N LEU A 192 20.96 4.21 4.45
CA LEU A 192 21.81 3.16 3.86
C LEU A 192 22.57 3.66 2.63
N ILE A 193 21.92 4.52 1.85
CA ILE A 193 22.54 5.18 0.70
C ILE A 193 23.65 6.13 1.13
N LYS A 194 23.43 6.96 2.16
CA LYS A 194 24.46 7.86 2.71
C LYS A 194 25.72 7.09 3.13
N ILE A 195 25.54 5.88 3.67
CA ILE A 195 26.66 5.01 4.09
C ILE A 195 27.42 4.40 2.90
N LYS A 196 26.71 4.02 1.82
CA LYS A 196 27.32 3.41 0.61
C LYS A 196 28.02 4.39 -0.32
N ALA A 197 27.57 5.64 -0.30
CA ALA A 197 28.06 6.69 -1.18
C ALA A 197 29.60 6.77 -1.16
N SER A 198 30.21 6.35 -2.27
CA SER A 198 31.68 6.30 -2.41
C SER A 198 32.25 7.63 -2.94
N THR A 199 31.38 8.46 -3.53
CA THR A 199 31.77 9.66 -4.28
C THR A 199 30.74 10.76 -4.05
N VAL A 200 31.19 11.91 -3.55
CA VAL A 200 30.39 13.15 -3.48
C VAL A 200 30.53 13.86 -4.83
N GLY A 201 29.48 13.85 -5.64
CA GLY A 201 29.46 14.39 -7.01
C GLY A 201 29.42 15.93 -7.09
N GLY A 202 29.17 16.63 -5.99
CA GLY A 202 29.13 18.10 -5.95
C GLY A 202 28.12 18.66 -4.95
N ALA A 203 27.98 20.00 -4.96
CA ALA A 203 27.01 20.77 -4.17
C ALA A 203 26.40 21.89 -5.03
N GLY A 204 25.08 21.95 -5.20
CA GLY A 204 24.40 22.98 -6.02
C GLY A 204 23.03 22.51 -6.47
N ASP A 205 22.42 23.17 -7.45
CA ASP A 205 21.23 22.61 -8.11
C ASP A 205 21.60 21.32 -8.85
N LEU A 206 20.70 20.33 -8.83
CA LEU A 206 20.85 19.09 -9.58
C LEU A 206 20.23 19.26 -10.96
N SER A 207 20.95 18.80 -11.99
CA SER A 207 20.38 18.45 -13.30
C SER A 207 20.98 17.12 -13.71
N ALA A 208 20.14 16.12 -13.97
CA ALA A 208 20.56 14.77 -14.33
C ALA A 208 19.70 14.16 -15.45
N THR A 209 20.34 13.37 -16.31
CA THR A 209 19.71 12.64 -17.43
C THR A 209 20.27 11.22 -17.48
N GLY A 210 19.49 10.25 -17.95
CA GLY A 210 19.98 8.87 -18.15
C GLY A 210 18.97 7.78 -17.83
N GLU A 211 19.46 6.56 -17.66
CA GLU A 211 18.66 5.39 -17.32
C GLU A 211 19.04 4.87 -15.94
N GLY A 212 18.05 4.72 -15.07
CA GLY A 212 18.27 4.16 -13.75
C GLY A 212 17.30 4.69 -12.71
N SER A 213 17.83 5.03 -11.53
CA SER A 213 17.02 5.54 -10.42
C SER A 213 17.65 6.75 -9.77
N VAL A 214 16.80 7.73 -9.44
CA VAL A 214 17.14 8.92 -8.68
C VAL A 214 16.31 8.93 -7.41
N LEU A 215 16.97 8.81 -6.25
CA LEU A 215 16.33 9.02 -4.96
C LEU A 215 16.73 10.39 -4.44
N MET A 216 15.78 11.26 -4.12
CA MET A 216 16.06 12.55 -3.51
C MET A 216 15.30 12.70 -2.19
N SER A 217 15.90 13.46 -1.28
CA SER A 217 15.29 13.79 0.00
C SER A 217 15.66 15.21 0.43
N GLY A 218 14.69 15.96 0.96
CA GLY A 218 14.91 17.28 1.58
C GLY A 218 13.82 18.29 1.24
N GLU A 219 14.13 19.56 1.51
CA GLU A 219 13.33 20.73 1.11
C GLU A 219 13.69 21.08 -0.33
N LEU A 220 12.90 20.57 -1.27
CA LEU A 220 13.25 20.57 -2.68
C LEU A 220 12.09 21.09 -3.55
N THR A 221 12.45 21.65 -4.70
CA THR A 221 11.57 21.73 -5.86
C THR A 221 12.18 20.86 -6.94
N THR A 222 11.51 19.75 -7.25
CA THR A 222 11.96 18.77 -8.23
C THR A 222 11.11 18.84 -9.49
N THR A 223 11.72 18.92 -10.66
CA THR A 223 11.04 18.69 -11.93
C THR A 223 11.55 17.40 -12.56
N VAL A 224 10.63 16.52 -12.98
CA VAL A 224 10.92 15.27 -13.68
C VAL A 224 10.28 15.32 -15.06
N THR A 225 11.08 15.17 -16.10
CA THR A 225 10.64 15.09 -17.50
C THR A 225 10.94 13.70 -18.05
N SER A 226 9.97 13.08 -18.72
CA SER A 226 10.10 11.73 -19.28
C SER A 226 9.30 11.57 -20.57
N GLU A 227 9.80 10.73 -21.49
CA GLU A 227 9.13 10.39 -22.74
C GLU A 227 8.34 9.07 -22.69
N GLN A 228 8.64 8.15 -21.74
CA GLN A 228 7.89 6.93 -21.42
C GLN A 228 8.60 6.07 -20.34
N ASN A 229 7.86 5.18 -19.66
CA ASN A 229 8.39 4.21 -18.68
C ASN A 229 9.06 4.77 -17.42
N THR A 230 8.71 6.00 -17.01
CA THR A 230 9.12 6.55 -15.72
C THR A 230 8.02 6.38 -14.68
N ALA A 231 8.40 5.87 -13.51
CA ALA A 231 7.57 5.89 -12.32
C ALA A 231 8.17 6.84 -11.29
N VAL A 232 7.32 7.64 -10.66
CA VAL A 232 7.70 8.53 -9.56
C VAL A 232 6.90 8.16 -8.34
N VAL A 233 7.60 7.81 -7.26
CA VAL A 233 7.01 7.56 -5.96
C VAL A 233 7.44 8.68 -5.03
N VAL A 234 6.47 9.40 -4.49
CA VAL A 234 6.70 10.52 -3.56
C VAL A 234 6.17 10.16 -2.18
N TYR A 235 6.98 10.43 -1.16
CA TYR A 235 6.66 10.31 0.24
C TYR A 235 6.69 11.69 0.87
N ASP A 236 5.52 12.23 1.20
CA ASP A 236 5.38 13.51 1.89
C ASP A 236 5.64 13.34 3.39
N LEU A 237 6.80 13.77 3.86
CA LEU A 237 7.18 13.62 5.27
C LEU A 237 6.62 14.76 6.13
N ALA A 238 6.52 15.97 5.57
CA ALA A 238 6.01 17.16 6.26
C ALA A 238 4.48 17.27 6.25
N GLY A 239 3.81 16.70 5.24
CA GLY A 239 2.37 16.83 5.04
C GLY A 239 1.96 18.07 4.22
N ASP A 240 2.89 18.67 3.48
CA ASP A 240 2.69 19.92 2.73
C ASP A 240 3.08 19.81 1.25
N LEU A 241 3.17 18.59 0.72
CA LEU A 241 3.61 18.34 -0.64
C LEU A 241 2.58 18.81 -1.68
N ALA A 242 3.05 19.57 -2.66
CA ALA A 242 2.32 19.95 -3.86
C ALA A 242 2.92 19.26 -5.10
N VAL A 243 2.06 18.75 -5.99
CA VAL A 243 2.47 18.16 -7.27
C VAL A 243 1.65 18.76 -8.40
N GLU A 244 2.34 19.23 -9.43
CA GLU A 244 1.78 19.69 -10.69
C GLU A 244 2.34 18.84 -11.83
N SER A 245 1.51 18.43 -12.79
CA SER A 245 1.95 17.51 -13.83
C SER A 245 1.21 17.70 -15.14
N VAL A 246 1.86 17.29 -16.22
CA VAL A 246 1.36 17.37 -17.59
C VAL A 246 1.19 15.96 -18.15
N GLY A 247 -0.02 15.66 -18.65
CA GLY A 247 -0.37 14.35 -19.25
C GLY A 247 -0.78 13.26 -18.26
N GLU A 248 -1.01 13.60 -16.98
CA GLU A 248 -1.01 12.67 -15.86
C GLU A 248 -2.16 11.66 -15.77
N THR A 249 -1.85 10.48 -15.20
CA THR A 249 -2.81 9.68 -14.44
C THR A 249 -2.19 9.33 -13.08
N ALA A 250 -2.62 9.96 -11.98
CA ALA A 250 -2.25 9.52 -10.65
C ALA A 250 -2.79 8.08 -10.44
N ILE A 251 -1.90 7.12 -10.21
CA ILE A 251 -2.29 5.70 -10.18
C ILE A 251 -2.76 5.29 -8.79
N GLU A 252 -2.10 5.81 -7.76
CA GLU A 252 -2.36 5.43 -6.37
C GLU A 252 -1.93 6.55 -5.41
N SER A 253 -2.86 7.00 -4.57
CA SER A 253 -2.58 7.84 -3.40
C SER A 253 -3.03 7.08 -2.15
N VAL A 254 -2.07 6.77 -1.28
CA VAL A 254 -2.32 6.10 0.00
C VAL A 254 -1.63 6.90 1.10
N GLY A 255 -2.42 7.71 1.80
CA GLY A 255 -1.92 8.55 2.88
C GLY A 255 -0.91 9.58 2.35
N ARG A 256 0.32 9.50 2.87
CA ARG A 256 1.44 10.39 2.51
C ARG A 256 2.30 9.87 1.35
N LYS A 257 1.89 8.78 0.72
CA LYS A 257 2.56 8.21 -0.45
C LYS A 257 1.72 8.44 -1.70
N VAL A 258 2.32 9.01 -2.74
CA VAL A 258 1.69 9.15 -4.05
C VAL A 258 2.57 8.56 -5.13
N THR A 259 1.97 7.79 -6.04
CA THR A 259 2.66 7.18 -7.18
C THR A 259 2.11 7.71 -8.50
N TYR A 260 3.03 8.20 -9.33
CA TYR A 260 2.77 8.78 -10.64
C TYR A 260 3.44 7.94 -11.74
N SER A 261 2.76 7.75 -12.86
CA SER A 261 3.37 7.29 -14.11
C SER A 261 2.64 7.90 -15.30
N ASN A 262 3.15 7.65 -16.51
CA ASN A 262 2.56 8.13 -17.77
C ASN A 262 2.43 9.65 -17.87
N PHE A 263 3.26 10.41 -17.15
CA PHE A 263 3.36 11.86 -17.26
C PHE A 263 4.48 12.22 -18.25
N THR A 264 4.36 13.37 -18.91
CA THR A 264 5.48 13.95 -19.69
C THR A 264 6.36 14.83 -18.82
N GLN A 265 5.75 15.51 -17.84
CA GLN A 265 6.43 16.34 -16.86
C GLN A 265 5.69 16.30 -15.53
N ALA A 266 6.44 16.29 -14.42
CA ALA A 266 5.92 16.45 -13.06
C ALA A 266 6.83 17.39 -12.25
N THR A 267 6.24 18.40 -11.63
CA THR A 267 6.88 19.32 -10.70
C THR A 267 6.37 19.02 -9.30
N ILE A 268 7.29 18.80 -8.37
CA ILE A 268 7.02 18.39 -6.99
C ILE A 268 7.69 19.40 -6.07
N THR A 269 6.94 19.96 -5.13
CA THR A 269 7.43 20.95 -4.16
C THR A 269 6.95 20.56 -2.77
N GLY A 270 7.84 20.61 -1.78
CA GLY A 270 7.49 20.34 -0.39
C GLY A 270 8.65 20.65 0.55
N THR A 271 8.37 20.80 1.85
CA THR A 271 9.41 21.16 2.83
C THR A 271 10.24 19.98 3.32
N ASP A 272 9.68 18.77 3.30
CA ASP A 272 10.43 17.52 3.50
C ASP A 272 9.71 16.36 2.82
N TYR A 273 10.34 15.81 1.78
CA TYR A 273 9.83 14.63 1.09
C TYR A 273 10.94 13.73 0.59
N VAL A 274 10.60 12.46 0.37
CA VAL A 274 11.44 11.51 -0.35
C VAL A 274 10.80 11.21 -1.69
N ILE A 275 11.55 11.41 -2.77
CA ILE A 275 11.11 11.06 -4.12
C ILE A 275 12.03 9.97 -4.68
N LEU A 276 11.43 8.93 -5.22
CA LEU A 276 12.09 7.90 -6.01
C LEU A 276 11.59 7.97 -7.44
N VAL A 277 12.48 8.33 -8.36
CA VAL A 277 12.27 8.31 -9.81
C VAL A 277 12.96 7.07 -10.36
N THR A 278 12.26 6.23 -11.13
CA THR A 278 12.84 5.06 -11.80
C THR A 278 12.45 5.01 -13.27
N GLY A 279 13.38 4.61 -14.15
CA GLY A 279 13.15 4.40 -15.58
C GLY A 279 14.12 5.17 -16.47
N THR A 280 13.67 5.49 -17.68
CA THR A 280 14.40 6.35 -18.63
C THR A 280 14.06 7.80 -18.34
N ILE A 281 15.03 8.54 -17.82
CA ILE A 281 14.88 9.92 -17.36
C ILE A 281 15.42 10.86 -18.44
N THR A 282 14.52 11.60 -19.10
CA THR A 282 14.92 12.66 -20.03
C THR A 282 15.64 13.75 -19.28
N GLU A 283 15.06 14.21 -18.17
CA GLU A 283 15.68 15.18 -17.27
C GLU A 283 15.06 15.11 -15.87
N VAL A 284 15.90 15.16 -14.85
CA VAL A 284 15.50 15.47 -13.46
C VAL A 284 16.28 16.70 -13.02
N THR A 285 15.56 17.73 -12.60
CA THR A 285 16.14 18.88 -11.92
C THR A 285 15.68 18.93 -10.48
N ALA A 286 16.56 19.39 -9.57
CA ALA A 286 16.17 19.67 -8.21
C ALA A 286 16.93 20.86 -7.65
N THR A 287 16.18 21.82 -7.09
CA THR A 287 16.70 23.02 -6.42
C THR A 287 16.26 23.01 -4.96
N GLY A 288 17.02 23.62 -4.06
CA GLY A 288 16.69 23.68 -2.63
C GLY A 288 17.78 23.13 -1.74
N THR A 289 17.40 22.57 -0.59
CA THR A 289 18.32 21.95 0.38
C THR A 289 17.98 20.48 0.56
N GLY A 290 18.86 19.60 0.08
CA GLY A 290 18.63 18.16 0.17
C GLY A 290 19.79 17.34 -0.35
N ARG A 291 19.50 16.08 -0.69
CA ARG A 291 20.46 15.16 -1.30
C ARG A 291 19.79 14.36 -2.38
N ALA A 292 20.57 14.03 -3.41
CA ALA A 292 20.20 13.08 -4.43
C ALA A 292 21.16 11.90 -4.44
N TYR A 293 20.63 10.75 -4.81
CA TYR A 293 21.39 9.54 -5.08
C TYR A 293 21.03 9.01 -6.44
N LEU A 294 22.01 9.01 -7.32
CA LEU A 294 21.90 8.61 -8.71
C LEU A 294 22.46 7.19 -8.86
N THR A 295 21.72 6.30 -9.52
CA THR A 295 22.18 4.94 -9.87
C THR A 295 21.84 4.64 -11.33
N GLY A 296 22.61 3.74 -11.94
CA GLY A 296 22.48 3.42 -13.37
C GLY A 296 23.53 4.17 -14.19
N THR A 297 23.14 4.58 -15.40
CA THR A 297 24.02 5.24 -16.37
C THR A 297 23.44 6.57 -16.79
N GLY A 298 24.28 7.60 -16.90
CA GLY A 298 23.79 8.92 -17.28
C GLY A 298 24.81 10.03 -17.11
N THR A 299 24.30 11.26 -17.11
CA THR A 299 25.09 12.46 -16.82
C THR A 299 24.41 13.31 -15.77
N TYR A 300 25.20 14.01 -14.95
CA TYR A 300 24.71 15.05 -14.06
C TYR A 300 25.59 16.30 -14.18
N GLN A 301 25.01 17.48 -13.97
CA GLN A 301 25.78 18.72 -13.85
C GLN A 301 26.23 18.91 -12.41
N ASN A 302 27.50 19.27 -12.22
CA ASN A 302 28.00 19.67 -10.91
C ASN A 302 27.79 21.18 -10.64
N ALA A 303 28.17 21.63 -9.46
CA ALA A 303 28.11 23.03 -9.01
C ALA A 303 28.65 24.08 -10.00
N THR A 304 29.62 23.68 -10.83
CA THR A 304 30.28 24.55 -11.80
C THR A 304 29.65 24.50 -13.20
N GLY A 305 28.51 23.81 -13.34
CA GLY A 305 27.82 23.58 -14.62
C GLY A 305 28.53 22.54 -15.51
N THR A 306 29.52 21.83 -14.99
CA THR A 306 30.28 20.84 -15.77
C THR A 306 29.55 19.50 -15.73
N SER A 307 29.19 18.97 -16.89
CA SER A 307 28.62 17.63 -17.01
C SER A 307 29.63 16.56 -16.61
N GLN A 308 29.20 15.67 -15.72
CA GLN A 308 29.92 14.49 -15.26
C GLN A 308 29.12 13.26 -15.69
N SER A 309 29.76 12.29 -16.33
CA SER A 309 29.16 10.98 -16.58
C SER A 309 29.16 10.16 -15.29
N PHE A 310 28.08 9.43 -15.03
CA PHE A 310 28.06 8.38 -14.03
C PHE A 310 27.69 7.05 -14.68
N ASP A 311 28.45 6.01 -14.36
CA ASP A 311 28.12 4.62 -14.61
C ASP A 311 28.39 3.92 -13.28
N ALA A 312 27.35 3.93 -12.43
CA ALA A 312 27.54 3.70 -11.01
C ALA A 312 26.65 2.55 -10.54
N THR A 313 27.23 1.34 -10.54
CA THR A 313 26.68 0.18 -9.82
C THR A 313 26.54 0.45 -8.32
N ASN A 314 27.38 1.35 -7.77
CA ASN A 314 27.38 1.76 -6.36
C ASN A 314 26.82 3.17 -6.11
N GLY A 315 26.24 3.81 -7.14
CA GLY A 315 25.62 5.13 -7.13
C GLY A 315 26.52 6.35 -6.85
N VAL A 316 25.99 7.54 -7.09
CA VAL A 316 26.63 8.84 -6.84
C VAL A 316 25.75 9.65 -5.90
N VAL A 317 26.32 10.24 -4.84
CA VAL A 317 25.59 11.19 -3.98
C VAL A 317 25.89 12.62 -4.43
N TYR A 318 24.83 13.40 -4.60
CA TYR A 318 24.88 14.82 -4.92
C TYR A 318 24.23 15.61 -3.79
N ASN A 319 24.91 16.63 -3.27
CA ASN A 319 24.30 17.53 -2.29
C ASN A 319 23.55 18.61 -3.06
N ILE A 320 22.26 18.78 -2.76
CA ILE A 320 21.47 19.86 -3.34
C ILE A 320 21.52 21.00 -2.33
N ILE A 321 22.13 22.11 -2.71
CA ILE A 321 22.25 23.30 -1.87
C ILE A 321 22.04 24.50 -2.77
N THR A 322 20.95 25.23 -2.56
CA THR A 322 20.70 26.50 -3.23
C THR A 322 21.86 27.46 -2.95
N SER A 323 22.45 27.99 -4.02
CA SER A 323 23.44 29.09 -3.96
C SER A 323 22.80 30.42 -3.63
#